data_AF-A0A1G7NZS9-F1
#
_entry.id   AF-A0A1G7NZS9-F1
#
_cell.length_a   1.000
_cell.length_b   1.000
_cell.length_c   1.000
_cell.angle_alpha   90.00
_cell.angle_beta   90.00
_cell.angle_gamma   90.00
#
_symmetry.space_group_name_H-M   'P 1'
#
loop_
_entity.id
_entity.type
_entity.pdbx_description
1 polymer ?
#
loop_
_entity_poly.entity_id
_entity_poly.type
_entity_poly.pdbx_seq_one_letter_code
_entity_poly.pdbx_strand_id
1 'polypeptide(L)'
;MYKVIKNFHDAEDNEYLNNKSDQYPRNGLKPTEERIEKLIKLGFIKTLSKKELESKAKKDLIALLEDKDISHDVKMTKAELIDLLV
;
A
#
# COMPACT_ATOMS: atom_id res chain seq x y z
N MET A 1 0.92 -0.44 1.86
CA MET A 1 0.48 0.13 0.57
C MET A 1 -1.02 0.37 0.52
N TYR A 2 -1.36 1.28 -0.38
CA TYR A 2 -2.68 1.79 -0.67
C TYR A 2 -2.97 1.56 -2.16
N LYS A 3 -4.25 1.59 -2.51
CA LYS A 3 -4.70 1.58 -3.90
C LYS A 3 -5.17 2.96 -4.28
N VAL A 4 -4.70 3.45 -5.42
CA VAL A 4 -5.12 4.73 -5.98
C VAL A 4 -6.56 4.60 -6.51
N ILE A 5 -7.42 5.53 -6.10
CA ILE A 5 -8.86 5.54 -6.46
C ILE A 5 -9.17 6.58 -7.51
N LYS A 6 -8.35 7.63 -7.58
CA LYS A 6 -8.48 8.71 -8.55
C LYS A 6 -7.09 9.12 -9.00
N ASN A 7 -6.95 9.45 -10.28
CA ASN A 7 -5.68 9.93 -10.81
C ASN A 7 -5.26 11.20 -10.08
N PHE A 8 -3.98 11.28 -9.69
CA PHE A 8 -3.43 12.48 -9.05
C PHE A 8 -1.94 12.61 -9.32
N HIS A 9 -1.46 13.85 -9.35
CA HIS A 9 -0.04 14.16 -9.40
C HIS A 9 0.48 14.29 -7.97
N ASP A 10 1.50 13.53 -7.62
CA ASP A 10 2.12 13.64 -6.30
C ASP A 10 3.27 14.64 -6.35
N ALA A 11 3.04 15.84 -5.80
CA ALA A 11 4.06 16.89 -5.73
C ALA A 11 5.31 16.50 -4.91
N GLU A 12 5.20 15.51 -4.02
CA GLU A 12 6.33 14.98 -3.24
C GLU A 12 7.06 13.84 -3.98
N ASP A 13 6.55 13.41 -5.13
CA ASP A 13 7.18 12.45 -6.06
C ASP A 13 7.43 13.09 -7.44
N ASN A 14 7.99 14.30 -7.49
CA ASN A 14 8.30 15.03 -8.74
C ASN A 14 7.09 15.14 -9.70
N GLU A 15 5.91 15.41 -9.14
CA GLU A 15 4.66 15.49 -9.90
C GLU A 15 4.30 14.19 -10.63
N TYR A 16 4.75 13.04 -10.14
CA TYR A 16 4.42 11.75 -10.75
C TYR A 16 2.91 11.53 -10.81
N LEU A 17 2.43 11.16 -12.00
CA LEU A 17 1.04 10.81 -12.23
C LEU A 17 0.75 9.39 -11.73
N ASN A 18 0.08 9.30 -10.59
CA ASN A 18 -0.48 8.06 -10.07
C ASN A 18 -1.82 7.80 -10.78
N ASN A 19 -1.97 6.67 -11.46
CA ASN A 19 -3.22 6.32 -12.14
C ASN A 19 -4.16 5.55 -11.21
N LYS A 20 -5.45 5.66 -11.48
CA LYS A 20 -6.49 4.92 -10.81
C LYS A 20 -6.22 3.42 -10.92
N SER A 21 -6.32 2.74 -9.78
CA SER A 21 -6.00 1.33 -9.55
C SER A 21 -4.51 1.00 -9.43
N ASP A 22 -3.60 1.96 -9.59
CA ASP A 22 -2.19 1.75 -9.28
C ASP A 22 -1.99 1.53 -7.77
N GLN A 23 -0.85 0.94 -7.43
CA GLN A 23 -0.39 0.88 -6.05
C GLN A 23 0.34 2.15 -5.66
N TYR A 24 0.07 2.61 -4.44
CA TYR A 24 0.76 3.72 -3.80
C TYR A 24 1.34 3.26 -2.47
N PRO A 25 2.56 3.69 -2.09
CA PRO A 25 3.53 4.42 -2.92
C PRO A 25 4.12 3.53 -4.02
N ARG A 26 4.86 4.15 -4.97
CA ARG A 26 5.67 3.39 -5.92
C ARG A 26 6.76 2.62 -5.19
N ASN A 27 7.21 1.53 -5.80
CA ASN A 27 8.24 0.69 -5.20
C ASN A 27 9.52 1.50 -4.93
N GLY A 28 10.04 1.39 -3.71
CA GLY A 28 11.22 2.15 -3.25
C GLY A 28 10.94 3.55 -2.71
N LEU A 29 9.68 4.03 -2.74
CA LEU A 29 9.28 5.28 -2.10
C LEU A 29 8.57 5.01 -0.78
N LYS A 30 8.93 5.79 0.24
CA LYS A 30 8.31 5.78 1.56
C LYS A 30 7.77 7.18 1.86
N PRO A 31 6.55 7.51 1.42
CA PRO A 31 5.91 8.77 1.78
C PRO A 31 5.66 8.78 3.28
N THR A 32 5.64 9.98 3.86
CA THR A 32 5.35 10.17 5.27
C THR A 32 3.92 9.74 5.61
N GLU A 33 3.68 9.39 6.87
CA GLU A 33 2.34 9.05 7.36
C GLU A 33 1.35 10.20 7.15
N GLU A 34 1.79 11.44 7.37
CA GLU A 34 1.01 12.66 7.12
C GLU A 34 0.56 12.76 5.65
N ARG A 35 1.45 12.41 4.71
CA ARG A 35 1.14 12.41 3.28
C ARG A 35 0.09 11.36 2.94
N ILE A 36 0.27 10.15 3.46
CA ILE A 36 -0.69 9.06 3.30
C ILE A 36 -2.07 9.48 3.84
N GLU A 37 -2.14 9.99 5.05
CA GLU A 37 -3.39 10.44 5.67
C GLU A 37 -4.07 11.54 4.85
N LYS A 38 -3.29 12.51 4.34
CA LYS A 38 -3.79 13.57 3.48
C LYS A 38 -4.40 13.00 2.20
N LEU A 39 -3.72 12.07 1.54
CA LEU A 39 -4.21 11.43 0.32
C LEU A 39 -5.46 10.57 0.57
N ILE A 40 -5.55 9.92 1.73
CA ILE A 40 -6.75 9.18 2.16
C ILE A 40 -7.91 10.15 2.40
N LYS A 41 -7.70 11.25 3.16
CA LYS A 41 -8.71 12.28 3.43
C LYS A 41 -9.24 12.94 2.16
N LEU A 42 -8.35 13.17 1.19
CA LEU A 42 -8.71 13.72 -0.13
C LEU A 42 -9.36 12.69 -1.06
N GLY A 43 -9.40 11.41 -0.67
CA GLY A 43 -10.00 10.32 -1.46
C GLY A 43 -9.18 9.90 -2.68
N PHE A 44 -7.89 10.22 -2.71
CA PHE A 44 -6.99 9.83 -3.80
C PHE A 44 -6.54 8.37 -3.67
N ILE A 45 -6.32 7.90 -2.45
CA ILE A 45 -5.89 6.53 -2.16
C ILE A 45 -6.79 5.90 -1.09
N LYS A 46 -6.84 4.57 -1.04
CA LYS A 46 -7.50 3.81 0.03
C LYS A 46 -6.61 2.67 0.52
N THR A 47 -6.82 2.25 1.75
CA THR A 47 -6.23 1.01 2.29
C THR A 47 -6.72 -0.20 1.49
N LEU A 48 -5.84 -1.16 1.24
CA LEU A 48 -6.19 -2.40 0.57
C LEU A 48 -7.13 -3.23 1.47
N SER A 49 -8.25 -3.68 0.94
CA SER A 49 -9.16 -4.58 1.66
C SER A 49 -8.62 -6.02 1.65
N LYS A 50 -9.06 -6.85 2.61
CA LYS A 50 -8.70 -8.28 2.71
C LYS A 50 -8.75 -9.02 1.36
N LYS A 51 -9.85 -8.84 0.61
CA LYS A 51 -10.05 -9.42 -0.73
C LYS A 51 -9.01 -9.00 -1.78
N GLU A 52 -8.51 -7.77 -1.71
CA GLU A 52 -7.48 -7.28 -2.64
C GLU A 52 -6.09 -7.78 -2.23
N LEU A 53 -5.84 -7.92 -0.93
CA LEU A 53 -4.63 -8.55 -0.41
C LEU A 53 -4.58 -10.05 -0.74
N GLU A 54 -5.72 -10.74 -0.72
CA GLU A 54 -5.85 -12.14 -1.16
C GLU A 54 -5.50 -12.34 -2.63
N SER A 55 -5.66 -11.31 -3.46
CA SER A 55 -5.29 -11.36 -4.88
C SER A 55 -3.80 -11.12 -5.15
N LYS A 56 -3.03 -10.66 -4.15
CA LYS A 56 -1.58 -10.40 -4.27
C LYS A 56 -0.73 -11.66 -4.10
N ALA A 57 0.51 -11.65 -4.57
CA ALA A 57 1.42 -12.76 -4.30
C ALA A 57 1.93 -12.70 -2.85
N LYS A 58 2.34 -13.84 -2.28
CA LYS A 58 2.90 -13.92 -0.92
C LYS A 58 4.07 -12.95 -0.72
N LYS A 59 4.93 -12.82 -1.73
CA LYS A 59 6.07 -11.88 -1.74
C LYS A 59 5.64 -10.41 -1.59
N ASP A 60 4.52 -10.02 -2.20
CA ASP A 60 4.03 -8.64 -2.11
C ASP A 60 3.46 -8.37 -0.71
N LEU A 61 2.84 -9.38 -0.08
CA LEU A 61 2.34 -9.29 1.30
C LEU A 61 3.48 -9.18 2.31
N ILE A 62 4.59 -9.90 2.09
CA ILE A 62 5.80 -9.76 2.91
C ILE A 62 6.39 -8.36 2.78
N ALA A 63 6.58 -7.88 1.54
CA ALA A 63 7.08 -6.53 1.29
C ALA A 63 6.20 -5.44 1.94
N LEU A 64 4.88 -5.68 2.01
CA LEU A 64 3.93 -4.80 2.68
C LEU A 64 4.10 -4.75 4.20
N LEU A 65 4.41 -5.90 4.81
CA LEU A 65 4.66 -6.00 6.25
C LEU A 65 5.98 -5.33 6.60
N GLU A 66 7.02 -5.57 5.81
CA GLU A 66 8.33 -4.91 5.96
C GLU A 66 8.25 -3.38 5.77
N ASP A 67 7.45 -2.90 4.82
CA ASP A 67 7.23 -1.46 4.62
C ASP A 67 6.57 -0.78 5.82
N LYS A 68 5.72 -1.53 6.54
CA LYS A 68 5.01 -1.10 7.75
C LYS A 68 5.77 -1.41 9.05
N ASP A 69 6.99 -1.94 8.96
CA ASP A 69 7.78 -2.41 10.10
C ASP A 69 7.04 -3.47 10.96
N ILE A 70 6.19 -4.28 10.32
CA ILE A 70 5.43 -5.36 10.97
C ILE A 70 6.26 -6.64 10.93
N SER A 71 6.62 -7.14 12.11
CA SER A 71 7.29 -8.43 12.26
C SER A 71 6.40 -9.57 11.76
N HIS A 72 6.99 -10.47 10.97
CA HIS A 72 6.30 -11.63 10.41
C HIS A 72 7.23 -12.84 10.39
N ASP A 73 6.65 -14.05 10.44
CA ASP A 73 7.40 -15.30 10.34
C ASP A 73 7.38 -15.80 8.89
N VAL A 74 8.53 -16.27 8.37
CA VAL A 74 8.66 -16.81 7.01
C VAL A 74 7.74 -18.02 6.73
N LYS A 75 7.35 -18.76 7.78
CA LYS A 75 6.43 -19.90 7.72
C LYS A 75 4.96 -19.48 7.74
N MET A 76 4.63 -18.22 8.05
CA MET A 76 3.24 -17.75 8.02
C MET A 76 2.61 -18.02 6.66
N THR A 77 1.36 -18.47 6.69
CA THR A 77 0.54 -18.68 5.52
C THR A 77 0.14 -17.34 4.90
N LYS A 78 -0.31 -17.38 3.64
CA LYS A 78 -0.80 -16.17 2.97
C LYS A 78 -1.93 -15.50 3.75
N ALA A 79 -2.83 -16.27 4.34
CA ALA A 79 -3.95 -15.76 5.13
C ALA A 79 -3.47 -15.04 6.40
N GLU A 80 -2.49 -15.60 7.11
CA GLU A 80 -1.90 -14.97 8.30
C GLU A 80 -1.20 -13.65 7.99
N LEU A 81 -0.44 -13.60 6.88
CA LEU A 81 0.19 -12.36 6.43
C LEU A 81 -0.83 -11.27 6.08
N ILE A 82 -1.99 -11.66 5.55
CA ILE A 82 -3.07 -10.72 5.24
C ILE A 82 -3.73 -10.24 6.53
N ASP A 83 -3.90 -11.10 7.53
CA ASP A 83 -4.49 -10.75 8.81
C ASP A 83 -3.65 -9.72 9.57
N LEU A 84 -2.32 -9.78 9.43
CA LEU A 84 -1.42 -8.74 9.96
C LEU A 84 -1.52 -7.38 9.24
N LEU A 85 -2.09 -7.34 8.03
CA LEU A 85 -2.19 -6.13 7.21
C LEU A 85 -3.57 -5.45 7.25
N VAL A 86 -4.57 -6.12 7.82
CA VAL A 86 -5.98 -5.66 7.89
C VAL A 86 -6.28 -5.18 9.30
#